data_AF-A0A3A9K202-F1
#
_entry.id   AF-A0A3A9K202-F1
#
_cell.length_a   1.000
_cell.length_b   1.000
_cell.length_c   1.000
_cell.angle_alpha   90.00
_cell.angle_beta   90.00
_cell.angle_gamma   90.00
#
_symmetry.space_group_name_H-M   'P 1'
#
loop_
_entity.id
_entity.type
_entity.pdbx_description
1 polymer ?
#
loop_
_entity_poly.entity_id
_entity_poly.type
_entity_poly.pdbx_seq_one_letter_code
_entity_poly.pdbx_strand_id
1 'polypeptide(L)' 'MRQKLGVHETLELHELVTFKSLCLTKASLMQGLVTDPILKEIMQNDVTMTSGHLEELKNHLI' A
#
# COMPACT_ATOMS: atom_id res chain seq x y z
N MET A 1 3.06 -1.57 -25.49
CA MET A 1 1.83 -0.76 -25.37
C MET A 1 1.21 -1.06 -24.02
N ARG A 2 1.10 -0.10 -23.09
CA ARG A 2 0.20 -0.28 -21.93
C ARG A 2 -1.22 -0.23 -22.49
N GLN A 3 -1.99 -1.31 -22.36
CA GLN A 3 -3.43 -1.23 -22.65
C GLN A 3 -4.02 -0.22 -21.66
N LYS A 4 -4.80 0.73 -22.16
CA LYS A 4 -5.57 1.62 -21.27
C LYS A 4 -6.57 0.75 -20.52
N LEU A 5 -6.56 0.87 -19.19
CA LEU A 5 -7.54 0.22 -18.34
C LEU A 5 -8.94 0.65 -18.76
N GLY A 6 -9.88 -0.30 -18.77
CA GLY A 6 -11.29 0.00 -18.87
C GLY A 6 -11.79 0.81 -17.67
N VAL A 7 -13.01 1.34 -17.75
CA VAL A 7 -13.59 2.14 -16.66
C VAL A 7 -13.72 1.32 -15.37
N HIS A 8 -14.17 0.07 -15.45
CA HIS A 8 -14.29 -0.81 -14.28
C HIS A 8 -12.92 -1.12 -13.66
N GLU A 9 -11.93 -1.48 -14.49
CA GLU A 9 -10.56 -1.79 -14.01
C GLU A 9 -9.90 -0.57 -13.36
N THR A 10 -10.16 0.63 -13.89
CA THR A 10 -9.67 1.89 -13.30
C THR A 10 -10.31 2.13 -11.92
N LEU A 11 -11.62 1.89 -11.79
CA LEU A 11 -12.33 2.02 -10.51
C LEU A 11 -11.84 0.98 -9.49
N GLU A 12 -11.72 -0.28 -9.88
CA GLU A 12 -11.18 -1.36 -9.03
C GLU A 12 -9.75 -1.03 -8.56
N LEU A 13 -8.92 -0.45 -9.43
CA LEU A 13 -7.58 -0.03 -9.08
C LEU A 13 -7.58 1.14 -8.08
N HIS A 14 -8.49 2.11 -8.22
CA HIS A 14 -8.68 3.18 -7.23
C HIS A 14 -9.13 2.65 -5.87
N GLU A 15 -10.05 1.68 -5.86
CA GLU A 15 -10.49 1.00 -4.63
C GLU A 15 -9.32 0.28 -3.96
N LEU A 16 -8.50 -0.44 -4.73
CA LEU A 16 -7.33 -1.13 -4.23
C LEU A 16 -6.26 -0.18 -3.66
N VAL A 17 -6.00 0.95 -4.33
CA VAL A 17 -5.10 2.00 -3.84
C VAL A 17 -5.61 2.58 -2.52
N THR A 18 -6.92 2.85 -2.43
CA THR A 18 -7.55 3.36 -1.22
C THR A 18 -7.43 2.36 -0.07
N PHE A 19 -7.72 1.09 -0.34
CA PHE A 19 -7.59 0.01 0.63
C PHE A 19 -6.16 -0.13 1.15
N LYS A 20 -5.16 -0.19 0.26
CA LYS A 20 -3.75 -0.30 0.66
C LYS A 20 -3.25 0.95 1.40
N SER A 21 -3.74 2.14 1.07
CA SER A 21 -3.41 3.37 1.81
C SER A 21 -3.90 3.30 3.27
N LEU A 22 -5.09 2.74 3.49
CA LEU A 22 -5.62 2.50 4.84
C LEU A 22 -4.77 1.47 5.60
N CYS A 23 -4.38 0.37 4.95
CA CYS A 23 -3.48 -0.63 5.53
C CYS A 23 -2.13 -0.02 5.93
N LEU A 24 -1.50 0.74 5.03
CA LEU A 24 -0.23 1.41 5.30
C LEU A 24 -0.34 2.36 6.49
N THR A 25 -1.42 3.15 6.56
CA THR A 25 -1.65 4.07 7.69
C THR A 25 -1.73 3.31 9.00
N LYS A 26 -2.49 2.21 9.05
CA LYS A 26 -2.59 1.36 10.24
C LYS A 26 -1.25 0.74 10.62
N ALA A 27 -0.54 0.16 9.65
CA ALA A 27 0.76 -0.47 9.88
C ALA A 27 1.78 0.54 10.44
N SER A 28 1.90 1.72 9.83
CA SER A 28 2.80 2.78 10.26
C SER A 28 2.48 3.29 11.68
N LEU A 29 1.20 3.49 11.99
CA LEU A 29 0.80 3.89 13.35
C LEU A 29 1.13 2.82 14.38
N MET A 30 0.78 1.57 14.11
CA MET A 30 1.04 0.46 15.03
C MET A 30 2.55 0.21 15.20
N GLN A 31 3.35 0.38 14.14
CA GLN A 31 4.82 0.28 14.19
C GLN A 31 5.44 1.34 15.13
N GLY A 32 4.84 2.54 15.20
CA GLY A 32 5.24 3.58 16.14
C GLY A 32 4.92 3.26 17.61
N LEU A 33 3.92 2.40 17.86
CA LEU A 33 3.45 2.03 19.20
C LEU A 33 4.09 0.74 19.73
N VAL A 34 4.60 -0.12 18.85
CA VAL A 34 5.14 -1.42 19.24
C VAL A 34 6.50 -1.30 19.93
N THR A 35 6.67 -2.02 21.04
CA THR A 35 7.89 -2.00 21.87
C THR A 35 8.78 -3.21 21.63
N ASP A 36 8.20 -4.35 21.23
CA ASP A 36 8.96 -5.54 20.90
C ASP A 36 9.82 -5.29 19.64
N PRO A 37 11.15 -5.46 19.71
CA PRO A 37 12.05 -5.07 18.63
C PRO A 37 11.91 -5.93 17.38
N ILE A 38 11.63 -7.23 17.54
CA ILE A 38 11.47 -8.16 16.41
C ILE A 38 10.17 -7.84 15.67
N LEU A 39 9.07 -7.65 16.41
CA LEU A 39 7.80 -7.25 15.83
C LEU A 39 7.90 -5.88 15.14
N LYS A 40 8.65 -4.94 15.73
CA LYS A 40 8.90 -3.63 15.10
C LYS A 40 9.60 -3.75 13.75
N GLU A 41 10.58 -4.64 13.63
CA GLU A 41 11.30 -4.90 12.38
C GLU A 41 10.37 -5.52 11.33
N ILE A 42 9.58 -6.52 11.72
CA ILE A 42 8.57 -7.14 10.84
C ILE A 42 7.60 -6.07 10.29
N MET A 43 7.14 -5.17 11.16
CA MET A 43 6.24 -4.09 10.78
C MET A 43 6.91 -3.02 9.91
N GLN A 44 8.18 -2.69 10.14
CA GLN A 44 8.94 -1.79 9.28
C GLN A 44 9.09 -2.37 7.86
N ASN A 45 9.30 -3.68 7.75
CA ASN A 45 9.34 -4.37 6.45
C ASN A 45 7.99 -4.30 5.74
N ASP A 46 6.88 -4.51 6.46
CA ASP A 46 5.52 -4.39 5.90
C ASP A 46 5.21 -2.97 5.42
N VAL A 47 5.55 -1.94 6.20
CA VAL A 47 5.40 -0.52 5.83
C VAL A 47 6.18 -0.21 4.55
N THR A 48 7.43 -0.69 4.46
CA THR A 48 8.30 -0.46 3.30
C THR A 48 7.76 -1.13 2.04
N MET A 49 7.40 -2.41 2.14
CA MET A 49 6.82 -3.18 1.03
C MET A 49 5.49 -2.58 0.58
N THR A 50 4.59 -2.26 1.51
CA THR A 50 3.28 -1.69 1.19
C THR A 50 3.40 -0.31 0.55
N SER A 51 4.37 0.50 0.97
CA SER A 51 4.66 1.79 0.32
C SER A 51 5.09 1.60 -1.14
N GLY A 52 5.99 0.64 -1.42
CA GLY A 52 6.40 0.31 -2.78
C GLY A 52 5.24 -0.16 -3.66
N HIS A 53 4.42 -1.09 -3.16
CA HIS A 53 3.22 -1.56 -3.86
C HIS A 53 2.24 -0.41 -4.16
N LEU A 54 2.09 0.55 -3.24
CA LEU A 54 1.19 1.68 -3.44
C LEU A 54 1.66 2.58 -4.60
N GLU A 55 2.95 2.84 -4.69
CA GLU A 55 3.54 3.64 -5.76
C GLU A 55 3.42 2.92 -7.11
N GLU A 56 3.64 1.61 -7.16
CA GLU A 56 3.40 0.81 -8.36
C GLU A 56 1.94 0.90 -8.82
N LEU A 57 0.97 0.72 -7.92
CA LEU A 57 -0.45 0.81 -8.26
C LEU A 57 -0.85 2.21 -8.73
N LYS A 58 -0.32 3.28 -8.13
CA LYS A 58 -0.55 4.65 -8.61
C LYS A 58 0.04 4.86 -10.01
N ASN A 59 1.21 4.29 -10.30
CA ASN A 59 1.82 4.36 -11.64
C ASN A 59 1.02 3.63 -12.73
N HIS A 60 0.08 2.77 -12.36
CA HIS A 60 -0.88 2.15 -13.27
C HIS A 60 -2.12 3.02 -13.54
N LEU A 61 -2.41 4.02 -12.70
CA LEU A 61 -3.50 4.99 -12.88
C LEU A 61 -3.12 6.21 -13.74
N ILE A 62 -1.81 6.45 -13.96
CA ILE A 62 -1.25 7.60 -14.70
C ILE A 62 -0.86 7.20 -16.13
#